data_AF-A0A392P150-F1
#
_entry.id   AF-A0A392P150-F1
#
_cell.length_a   1.000
_cell.length_b   1.000
_cell.length_c   1.000
_cell.angle_alpha   90.00
_cell.angle_beta   90.00
_cell.angle_gamma   90.00
#
_symmetry.space_group_name_H-M   'P 1'
#
loop_
_entity.id
_entity.type
_entity.pdbx_description
1 polymer ?
#
loop_
_entity_poly.entity_id
_entity_poly.type
_entity_poly.pdbx_seq_one_letter_code
_entity_poly.pdbx_strand_id
1 'polypeptide(L)'
;SAPQPILESHELHSMTLEYRRECGRNSVLESLTDVSGADIGNLADGGFVECKHLLRLNEGAEIVRGRTEWRPKPANNFDILNQVPSQTT
;
A
#
# COMPACT_ATOMS: atom_id res chain seq x y z
N SER A 1 3.69 -6.38 -3.20
CA SER A 1 3.32 -5.15 -3.94
C SER A 1 2.17 -4.48 -3.19
N ALA A 2 1.81 -3.23 -3.46
CA ALA A 2 0.57 -2.67 -2.91
C ALA A 2 -0.54 -2.70 -3.97
N PRO A 3 -1.77 -3.13 -3.63
CA PRO A 3 -2.91 -3.03 -4.53
C PRO A 3 -3.16 -1.59 -5.02
N GLN A 4 -3.62 -1.47 -6.26
CA GLN A 4 -3.86 -0.18 -6.92
C GLN A 4 -4.76 0.79 -6.13
N PRO A 5 -5.87 0.35 -5.49
CA PRO A 5 -6.70 1.26 -4.70
C PRO A 5 -5.94 1.95 -3.54
N ILE A 6 -4.99 1.25 -2.92
CA ILE A 6 -4.14 1.82 -1.87
C ILE A 6 -3.20 2.87 -2.47
N LEU A 7 -2.58 2.58 -3.62
CA LEU A 7 -1.70 3.53 -4.31
C LEU A 7 -2.43 4.82 -4.74
N GLU A 8 -3.72 4.70 -5.09
CA GLU A 8 -4.56 5.83 -5.49
C GLU A 8 -4.96 6.71 -4.30
N SER A 9 -5.38 6.10 -3.18
CA SER A 9 -5.98 6.81 -2.03
C SER A 9 -5.02 7.07 -0.85
N HIS A 10 -3.91 6.35 -0.76
CA HIS A 10 -2.97 6.41 0.35
C HIS A 10 -1.54 6.71 -0.11
N GLU A 11 -0.73 7.25 0.78
CA GLU A 11 0.72 7.41 0.61
C GLU A 11 1.48 6.52 1.60
N LEU A 12 2.69 6.10 1.22
CA LEU A 12 3.53 5.24 2.05
C LEU A 12 3.96 6.01 3.31
N HIS A 13 3.64 5.47 4.48
CA HIS A 13 4.02 6.04 5.78
C HIS A 13 5.30 5.43 6.33
N SER A 14 5.40 4.10 6.31
CA SER A 14 6.55 3.37 6.84
C SER A 14 6.81 2.08 6.06
N MET A 15 8.05 1.60 6.10
CA MET A 15 8.47 0.33 5.50
C MET A 15 9.49 -0.37 6.39
N THR A 16 9.33 -1.67 6.59
CA THR A 16 10.29 -2.54 7.28
C THR A 16 10.54 -3.78 6.44
N LEU A 17 11.80 -4.15 6.25
CA LEU A 17 12.21 -5.29 5.43
C LEU A 17 13.13 -6.22 6.21
N GLU A 18 12.80 -7.51 6.21
CA GLU A 18 13.58 -8.58 6.83
C GLU A 18 14.15 -9.50 5.76
N TYR A 19 15.40 -9.26 5.37
CA TYR A 19 16.11 -10.08 4.41
C TYR A 19 16.60 -11.37 5.05
N ARG A 20 16.34 -12.50 4.41
CA ARG A 20 16.72 -13.85 4.89
C ARG A 20 17.69 -14.55 3.95
N ARG A 21 17.65 -14.24 2.66
CA ARG A 21 18.46 -14.88 1.63
C ARG A 21 18.67 -13.95 0.44
N GLU A 22 19.72 -14.23 -0.32
CA GLU A 22 19.93 -13.70 -1.67
C GLU A 22 19.23 -14.58 -2.74
N CYS A 23 18.96 -14.03 -3.91
CA CYS A 23 18.51 -14.77 -5.09
C CYS A 23 19.49 -14.59 -6.25
N GLY A 24 19.58 -15.60 -7.12
CA GLY A 24 20.46 -15.56 -8.29
C GLY A 24 19.83 -14.83 -9.46
N ARG A 25 20.64 -14.53 -10.48
CA ARG A 25 20.22 -13.84 -11.72
C ARG A 25 19.03 -14.51 -12.42
N ASN A 26 18.95 -15.83 -12.36
CA ASN A 26 17.93 -16.63 -13.06
C ASN A 26 16.85 -17.17 -12.09
N SER A 27 16.81 -16.68 -10.86
CA SER A 27 15.80 -17.10 -9.89
C SER A 27 14.42 -16.61 -10.30
N VAL A 28 13.43 -17.50 -10.29
CA VAL A 28 12.02 -17.15 -10.48
C VAL A 28 11.39 -16.94 -9.11
N LEU A 29 10.81 -15.76 -8.91
CA LEU A 29 10.26 -15.34 -7.62
C LEU A 29 8.75 -15.18 -7.70
N GLU A 30 8.09 -15.43 -6.57
CA GLU A 30 6.69 -15.10 -6.35
C GLU A 30 6.59 -13.98 -5.33
N SER A 31 5.76 -12.98 -5.65
CA SER A 31 5.38 -11.92 -4.72
C SER A 31 3.96 -12.16 -4.22
N LEU A 32 3.83 -12.23 -2.90
CA LEU A 32 2.55 -12.34 -2.21
C LEU A 32 2.34 -11.10 -1.35
N THR A 33 1.10 -10.63 -1.27
CA THR A 33 0.72 -9.49 -0.43
C THR A 33 -0.57 -9.82 0.28
N ASP A 34 -0.56 -9.64 1.60
CA ASP A 34 -1.73 -9.66 2.44
C ASP A 34 -2.02 -8.24 2.94
N VAL A 35 -3.29 -7.83 2.93
CA VAL A 35 -3.71 -6.46 3.23
C VAL A 35 -4.65 -6.49 4.41
N SER A 36 -4.36 -5.68 5.42
CA SER A 36 -5.16 -5.53 6.63
C SER A 36 -5.45 -4.06 6.93
N GLY A 37 -6.57 -3.77 7.59
CA GLY A 37 -6.95 -2.40 7.97
C GLY A 37 -7.77 -1.63 6.92
N ALA A 38 -8.02 -2.21 5.75
CA ALA A 38 -8.85 -1.61 4.69
C ALA A 38 -10.37 -1.65 4.97
N ASP A 39 -10.79 -2.05 6.17
CA ASP A 39 -12.22 -2.17 6.50
C ASP A 39 -12.79 -0.78 6.80
N ILE A 40 -13.75 -0.37 5.98
CA ILE A 40 -14.45 0.91 6.03
C ILE A 40 -15.30 0.94 7.31
N GLY A 41 -14.69 1.20 8.47
CA GLY A 41 -15.41 1.20 9.75
C GLY A 41 -14.57 1.32 11.00
N ASN A 42 -13.28 0.97 10.96
CA ASN A 42 -12.39 1.15 12.11
C ASN A 42 -11.85 2.58 12.16
N LEU A 43 -12.69 3.51 12.62
CA LEU A 43 -12.35 4.89 12.98
C LEU A 43 -11.16 4.99 13.97
N ALA A 44 -10.84 3.90 14.68
CA ALA A 44 -9.75 3.85 15.63
C ALA A 44 -8.35 4.02 15.00
N ASP A 45 -8.17 3.63 13.73
CA ASP A 45 -6.84 3.62 13.08
C ASP A 45 -6.67 4.73 12.04
N GLY A 46 -7.53 5.77 12.03
CA GLY A 46 -7.33 6.96 11.19
C GLY A 46 -7.25 6.70 9.67
N GLY A 47 -7.74 5.55 9.20
CA GLY A 47 -7.64 5.13 7.80
C GLY A 47 -6.27 4.58 7.39
N PHE A 48 -5.43 4.16 8.35
CA PHE A 48 -4.18 3.50 8.02
C PHE A 48 -4.44 2.09 7.47
N VAL A 49 -3.60 1.68 6.52
CA VAL A 49 -3.64 0.35 5.90
C VAL A 49 -2.27 -0.29 6.02
N GLU A 50 -2.24 -1.55 6.40
CA GLU A 50 -1.02 -2.34 6.47
C GLU A 50 -0.99 -3.37 5.34
N CYS A 51 0.14 -3.44 4.63
CA CYS A 51 0.44 -4.52 3.71
C CYS A 51 1.59 -5.36 4.24
N LYS A 52 1.38 -6.67 4.37
CA LYS A 52 2.40 -7.67 4.65
C LYS A 52 2.82 -8.33 3.34
N HIS A 53 4.10 -8.26 3.04
CA HIS A 53 4.70 -8.73 1.80
C HIS A 53 5.55 -9.96 2.06
N LEU A 54 5.48 -10.93 1.14
CA LEU A 54 6.43 -12.02 1.08
C LEU A 54 6.97 -12.14 -0.34
N LEU A 55 8.29 -12.11 -0.46
CA LEU A 55 8.98 -12.55 -1.67
C LEU A 55 9.61 -13.91 -1.39
N ARG A 56 9.32 -14.89 -2.24
CA ARG A 56 9.83 -16.25 -2.12
C ARG A 56 10.27 -16.78 -3.47
N LEU A 57 11.15 -17.77 -3.47
CA LEU A 57 11.40 -18.59 -4.66
C LEU A 57 10.13 -19.40 -4.98
N ASN A 58 9.94 -19.76 -6.25
CA ASN A 58 8.85 -20.65 -6.67
C ASN A 58 8.84 -22.02 -5.94
N GLU A 59 10.01 -22.48 -5.47
CA GLU A 59 10.19 -23.67 -4.62
C GLU A 59 9.79 -23.44 -3.14
N GLY A 60 9.36 -22.23 -2.77
CA GLY A 60 8.78 -21.89 -1.47
C GLY A 60 9.74 -21.24 -0.47
N ALA A 61 11.05 -21.19 -0.75
CA ALA A 61 12.00 -20.60 0.17
C ALA A 61 11.86 -19.06 0.23
N GLU A 62 11.75 -18.52 1.43
CA GLU A 62 11.56 -17.08 1.66
C GLU A 62 12.85 -16.29 1.43
N ILE A 63 12.73 -15.16 0.72
CA ILE A 63 13.83 -14.23 0.45
C ILE A 63 13.74 -13.01 1.36
N VAL A 64 12.59 -12.35 1.34
CA VAL A 64 12.33 -11.16 2.16
C VAL A 64 10.89 -11.14 2.63
N ARG A 65 10.71 -10.79 3.90
CA ARG A 65 9.41 -10.36 4.44
C ARG A 65 9.41 -8.85 4.51
N GLY A 66 8.33 -8.24 4.07
CA GLY A 66 8.16 -6.80 4.12
C GLY A 66 6.90 -6.42 4.86
N ARG A 67 6.92 -5.28 5.52
CA ARG A 67 5.75 -4.63 6.06
C ARG A 67 5.73 -3.20 5.55
N THR A 68 4.61 -2.75 5.03
CA THR A 68 4.40 -1.34 4.71
C THR A 68 3.12 -0.83 5.35
N GLU A 69 3.21 0.34 5.97
CA GLU A 69 2.04 1.07 6.47
C GLU A 69 1.77 2.22 5.52
N TRP A 70 0.49 2.45 5.26
CA TRP A 70 -0.02 3.45 4.35
C TRP A 70 -0.98 4.34 5.11
N ARG A 71 -0.89 5.65 4.89
CA ARG A 71 -1.82 6.61 5.47
C ARG A 71 -2.64 7.29 4.37
N PRO A 72 -3.87 7.74 4.64
CA PRO A 72 -4.67 8.44 3.65
C PRO A 72 -3.90 9.65 3.11
N LYS A 73 -4.00 9.89 1.80
CA LYS A 73 -3.50 11.15 1.23
C LYS A 73 -4.30 12.31 1.82
N PRO A 74 -3.67 13.46 2.06
CA PRO A 74 -4.41 14.66 2.43
C PRO A 74 -5.43 14.98 1.34
N ALA A 75 -6.66 15.35 1.73
CA ALA A 75 -7.64 15.82 0.78
C ALA A 75 -7.08 17.07 0.08
N ASN A 76 -6.93 17.01 -1.24
CA ASN A 76 -6.58 18.20 -2.02
C ASN A 76 -7.76 19.16 -1.98
N ASN A 77 -7.70 20.16 -1.10
CA ASN A 77 -8.72 21.21 -0.97
C ASN A 77 -8.86 22.06 -2.26
N PHE A 78 -7.96 21.88 -3.23
CA PHE A 78 -7.99 22.56 -4.53
C PHE A 78 -9.10 22.08 -5.46
N ASP A 79 -9.50 20.80 -5.40
CA ASP A 79 -10.58 20.29 -6.25
C ASP A 79 -11.97 20.74 -5.77
N ILE A 80 -12.09 21.13 -4.49
CA ILE A 80 -13.30 21.67 -3.89
C ILE A 80 -13.50 23.15 -4.27
N LEU A 81 -12.43 23.93 -4.39
CA LEU A 81 -12.49 25.35 -4.76
C LEU A 81 -12.77 25.60 -6.26
N ASN A 82 -12.48 24.62 -7.12
CA ASN A 82 -12.75 24.73 -8.57
C ASN A 82 -14.19 24.37 -8.95
N GLN A 83 -15.02 23.93 -8.01
CA GLN A 83 -16.46 23.74 -8.21
C GLN A 83 -17.25 24.94 -7.67
N VAL A 84 -16.97 26.14 -8.21
CA VAL A 84 -17.92 27.26 -8.10
C VAL A 84 -18.91 27.14 -9.26
N PRO A 85 -20.23 26.96 -9.03
CA PRO A 85 -21.19 27.00 -10.11
C PRO A 85 -21.25 28.43 -10.65
N SER A 86 -20.96 28.59 -11.94
CA SER A 86 -21.33 29.80 -12.67
C SER A 86 -22.86 29.92 -12.65
N GLN A 87 -23.40 30.74 -11.74
CA GLN A 87 -24.76 31.22 -11.88
C GLN A 87 -24.79 32.24 -13.01
N THR A 88 -25.30 31.84 -14.17
CA THR A 88 -25.65 32.75 -15.25
C THR A 88 -27.02 33.35 -14.95
N THR A 89 -27.06 34.66 -14.71
CA THR A 89 -28.27 35.49 -14.76
C THR A 89 -28.59 35.80 -16.21
#